data_AF-L7CMX0-F1
#
_entry.id   AF-L7CMX0-F1
#
_cell.length_a   1.000
_cell.length_b   1.000
_cell.length_c   1.000
_cell.angle_alpha   90.00
_cell.angle_beta   90.00
_cell.angle_gamma   90.00
#
_symmetry.space_group_name_H-M   'P 1'
#
loop_
_entity.id
_entity.type
_entity.pdbx_description
1 polymer ?
#
loop_
_entity_poly.entity_id
_entity_poly.type
_entity_poly.pdbx_seq_one_letter_code
_entity_poly.pdbx_strand_id
1 'polypeptide(L)'
;MDGGEIRMVTKRKGRKKRHSQPADLLNEMGETVAETPDTSPAEDAGDQANDAHQVGEAVAGYELASESSGESVADTAAWRGPSGHLDHCPSGVRVPVPAISSHLIEGFGPDSLDPYGGRPGDMVGASDRKGLRAKVRTLCPPVPGIYGMFDRHGELIYVGKSRSLRHRLLSYFGEAARKEKGGRIIENSRAIQWETQPSDFAAQLRELQLIRRWTPRFNVQGVPHRHRPVYLCLGRKPAETFFLASSPPATDCVAIEGPFYGAERMRSVVDALNKTFQLRDCSQQTVFQYQDQLSLFELSPRPGCLRLEIGTCLGPCAAACSRDEYVQRVNAAQSFLDGFNDEPLVAVRELMESASANQQYELASRARDTLKSLQYASRKLGHLADARRDFSFVYAATGYDACSIWYLVRSGEIIDVASAPKDRDQYQLLRPTLKKWQSLLGSRHQRVRVDQPHSVAVVASWFRKHRGELKQTFQPEGAGRRYHRLSHHRADAL
;
A
#
# COMPACT_ATOMS: atom_id res chain seq x y z
N MET A 1 70.94 -12.12 43.92
CA MET A 1 71.39 -11.37 45.11
C MET A 1 71.70 -9.97 44.64
N ASP A 2 71.11 -9.00 45.35
CA ASP A 2 71.21 -7.54 45.25
C ASP A 2 70.78 -6.89 43.93
N GLY A 3 69.88 -5.90 43.86
CA GLY A 3 69.25 -5.09 44.89
C GLY A 3 69.01 -3.69 44.33
N GLY A 4 67.92 -3.01 44.74
CA GLY A 4 67.87 -1.55 44.68
C GLY A 4 66.80 -0.92 43.78
N GLU A 5 65.59 -0.83 44.31
CA GLU A 5 64.54 0.11 43.90
C GLU A 5 64.86 1.50 44.49
N ILE A 6 64.89 2.57 43.69
CA ILE A 6 64.76 3.96 44.19
C ILE A 6 63.89 4.77 43.23
N ARG A 7 62.77 5.26 43.77
CA ARG A 7 61.86 6.26 43.21
C ARG A 7 62.04 7.55 44.02
N MET A 8 62.28 8.70 43.39
CA MET A 8 61.86 10.01 43.92
C MET A 8 61.69 11.09 42.83
N VAL A 9 60.42 11.43 42.61
CA VAL A 9 59.76 12.75 42.43
C VAL A 9 60.63 14.00 42.10
N THR A 10 60.22 14.78 41.07
CA THR A 10 59.86 16.24 41.22
C THR A 10 59.24 16.91 39.97
N LYS A 11 58.12 17.60 40.27
CA LYS A 11 57.32 18.69 39.65
C LYS A 11 57.71 19.45 38.34
N ARG A 12 56.64 19.61 37.53
CA ARG A 12 56.06 20.83 36.86
C ARG A 12 56.92 21.72 35.92
N LYS A 13 56.42 21.91 34.68
CA LYS A 13 55.97 23.22 34.13
C LYS A 13 55.18 23.03 32.82
N GLY A 14 54.04 23.72 32.70
CA GLY A 14 53.13 23.65 31.57
C GLY A 14 53.51 24.53 30.38
N ARG A 15 52.83 24.32 29.24
CA ARG A 15 52.82 25.27 28.12
C ARG A 15 51.52 25.15 27.30
N LYS A 16 50.77 26.27 27.24
CA LYS A 16 49.60 26.54 26.37
C LYS A 16 50.03 26.69 24.90
N LYS A 17 49.19 26.23 23.95
CA LYS A 17 49.01 26.76 22.57
C LYS A 17 47.56 26.48 22.17
N ARG A 18 46.64 27.46 22.17
CA ARG A 18 46.33 28.53 21.20
C ARG A 18 45.67 28.04 19.89
N HIS A 19 44.49 28.63 19.66
CA HIS A 19 43.56 28.57 18.54
C HIS A 19 44.17 28.83 17.16
N SER A 20 43.48 28.32 16.13
CA SER A 20 43.08 29.14 14.97
C SER A 20 41.87 28.53 14.25
N GLN A 21 40.79 29.32 14.14
CA GLN A 21 39.86 29.30 13.00
C GLN A 21 40.52 30.05 11.83
N PRO A 22 39.99 29.91 10.61
CA PRO A 22 39.15 30.97 10.01
C PRO A 22 38.02 30.36 9.15
N ALA A 23 37.10 31.07 8.48
CA ALA A 23 36.41 32.35 8.62
C ALA A 23 35.31 32.30 7.53
N ASP A 24 34.15 32.92 7.80
CA ASP A 24 33.01 33.06 6.90
C ASP A 24 33.31 33.92 5.65
N LEU A 25 32.68 33.59 4.53
CA LEU A 25 32.32 34.52 3.45
C LEU A 25 30.92 34.16 2.91
N LEU A 26 29.94 35.01 3.24
CA LEU A 26 28.66 35.17 2.55
C LEU A 26 28.89 36.12 1.35
N ASN A 27 28.31 35.89 0.17
CA ASN A 27 26.95 36.32 -0.18
C ASN A 27 26.67 36.20 -1.71
N GLU A 28 25.39 35.98 -2.02
CA GLU A 28 24.64 36.43 -3.22
C GLU A 28 25.00 35.90 -4.63
N MET A 29 24.14 35.01 -5.17
CA MET A 29 23.16 35.36 -6.21
C MET A 29 22.20 34.18 -6.40
N GLY A 30 20.92 34.42 -6.13
CA GLY A 30 19.85 33.47 -6.34
C GLY A 30 19.24 33.61 -7.73
N GLU A 31 19.05 32.49 -8.42
CA GLU A 31 18.02 32.33 -9.43
C GLU A 31 17.30 31.00 -9.19
N THR A 32 16.07 31.12 -8.73
CA THR A 32 15.10 30.03 -8.57
C THR A 32 14.48 29.74 -9.94
N VAL A 33 14.85 28.63 -10.57
CA VAL A 33 14.09 28.08 -11.70
C VAL A 33 13.00 27.17 -11.14
N ALA A 34 11.76 27.65 -11.23
CA ALA A 34 10.56 26.88 -10.93
C ALA A 34 10.29 25.88 -12.05
N GLU A 35 10.46 24.58 -11.78
CA GLU A 35 9.94 23.52 -12.65
C GLU A 35 8.41 23.48 -12.55
N THR A 36 7.77 23.87 -13.64
CA THR A 36 6.34 23.68 -13.89
C THR A 36 6.08 22.22 -14.29
N PRO A 37 4.95 21.60 -13.90
CA PRO A 37 4.59 20.28 -14.39
C PRO A 37 4.08 20.41 -15.82
N ASP A 38 4.92 19.98 -16.76
CA ASP A 38 4.64 19.87 -18.17
C ASP A 38 3.38 19.01 -18.40
N THR A 39 2.35 19.66 -18.91
CA THR A 39 1.12 19.04 -19.42
C THR A 39 0.99 19.50 -20.85
N SER A 40 1.32 18.61 -21.78
CA SER A 40 0.91 18.76 -23.17
C SER A 40 0.61 17.40 -23.79
N PRO A 41 -0.35 17.37 -24.73
CA PRO A 41 -1.06 16.17 -25.16
C PRO A 41 -0.27 15.42 -26.24
N ALA A 42 -0.29 14.08 -26.17
CA ALA A 42 0.23 13.25 -27.24
C ALA A 42 -0.78 13.25 -28.40
N GLU A 43 -0.29 13.67 -29.57
CA GLU A 43 -0.97 13.59 -30.85
C GLU A 43 -1.13 12.14 -31.32
N ASP A 44 -2.24 11.94 -32.02
CA ASP A 44 -2.76 10.70 -32.57
C ASP A 44 -2.10 10.44 -33.94
N ALA A 45 -1.47 9.28 -34.11
CA ALA A 45 -1.09 8.75 -35.41
C ALA A 45 -1.54 7.29 -35.44
N GLY A 46 -2.49 7.02 -36.33
CA GLY A 46 -3.23 5.76 -36.39
C GLY A 46 -2.40 4.59 -36.87
N ASP A 47 -2.92 3.39 -36.61
CA ASP A 47 -2.82 2.32 -37.59
C ASP A 47 -4.01 1.37 -37.44
N GLN A 48 -4.65 1.11 -38.58
CA GLN A 48 -5.67 0.09 -38.76
C GLN A 48 -4.97 -1.24 -39.03
N ALA A 49 -5.33 -2.30 -38.31
CA ALA A 49 -5.20 -3.65 -38.84
C ALA A 49 -6.21 -4.59 -38.17
N ASN A 50 -6.96 -5.27 -39.04
CA ASN A 50 -7.77 -6.45 -38.78
C ASN A 50 -6.98 -7.50 -37.99
N ASP A 51 -7.68 -8.25 -37.14
CA ASP A 51 -7.85 -9.67 -37.44
C ASP A 51 -8.96 -10.30 -36.59
N ALA A 52 -9.87 -10.93 -37.32
CA ALA A 52 -10.84 -11.87 -36.82
C ALA A 52 -10.13 -13.19 -36.52
N HIS A 53 -10.37 -13.78 -35.35
CA HIS A 53 -10.41 -15.23 -35.27
C HIS A 53 -11.44 -15.71 -34.25
N GLN A 54 -12.16 -16.70 -34.75
CA GLN A 54 -13.32 -17.40 -34.27
C GLN A 54 -12.88 -18.61 -33.41
N VAL A 55 -13.88 -19.28 -32.80
CA VAL A 55 -13.84 -20.61 -32.16
C VAL A 55 -13.39 -20.60 -30.68
N GLY A 56 -14.10 -21.20 -29.73
CA GLY A 56 -15.27 -22.06 -29.81
C GLY A 56 -15.87 -22.35 -28.43
N GLU A 57 -17.10 -22.84 -28.49
CA GLU A 57 -17.93 -23.32 -27.39
C GLU A 57 -17.27 -24.49 -26.64
N ALA A 58 -17.47 -24.53 -25.31
CA ALA A 58 -17.42 -25.77 -24.55
C ALA A 58 -18.49 -25.73 -23.45
N VAL A 59 -19.50 -26.56 -23.67
CA VAL A 59 -20.60 -26.91 -22.78
C VAL A 59 -20.16 -28.08 -21.90
N ALA A 60 -20.37 -27.97 -20.58
CA ALA A 60 -20.57 -29.06 -19.61
C ALA A 60 -20.69 -28.37 -18.23
N GLY A 61 -21.62 -28.65 -17.33
CA GLY A 61 -22.50 -29.79 -17.14
C GLY A 61 -22.73 -29.79 -15.62
N TYR A 62 -23.90 -29.33 -15.18
CA TYR A 62 -24.29 -29.29 -13.78
C TYR A 62 -24.75 -30.69 -13.36
N GLU A 63 -24.10 -31.29 -12.37
CA GLU A 63 -24.68 -32.40 -11.59
C GLU A 63 -24.86 -31.98 -10.14
N LEU A 64 -26.13 -32.05 -9.73
CA LEU A 64 -26.61 -31.90 -8.37
C LEU A 64 -26.40 -33.23 -7.63
N ALA A 65 -25.77 -33.17 -6.46
CA ALA A 65 -25.93 -34.20 -5.44
C ALA A 65 -26.23 -33.50 -4.11
N SER A 66 -27.52 -33.53 -3.79
CA SER A 66 -28.08 -33.35 -2.47
C SER A 66 -27.66 -34.50 -1.56
N GLU A 67 -27.23 -34.21 -0.34
CA GLU A 67 -27.67 -34.96 0.83
C GLU A 67 -27.41 -34.19 2.12
N SER A 68 -28.37 -34.34 3.02
CA SER A 68 -28.69 -33.52 4.17
C SER A 68 -28.59 -34.34 5.45
N SER A 69 -27.97 -33.79 6.49
CA SER A 69 -28.22 -34.01 7.93
C SER A 69 -26.94 -33.58 8.67
N GLY A 70 -26.92 -32.77 9.71
CA GLY A 70 -27.94 -32.34 10.67
C GLY A 70 -27.22 -32.19 12.02
N GLU A 71 -27.41 -31.05 12.67
CA GLU A 71 -27.14 -30.77 14.11
C GLU A 71 -25.65 -30.70 14.55
N SER A 72 -25.19 -29.83 15.46
CA SER A 72 -25.81 -28.79 16.30
C SER A 72 -24.71 -27.89 16.90
N VAL A 73 -25.00 -26.59 17.02
CA VAL A 73 -24.72 -25.68 18.17
C VAL A 73 -23.29 -25.62 18.76
N ALA A 74 -22.60 -24.50 18.55
CA ALA A 74 -21.75 -23.85 19.57
C ALA A 74 -21.38 -22.39 19.19
N ASP A 75 -21.91 -21.45 20.00
CA ASP A 75 -21.29 -20.19 20.46
C ASP A 75 -20.73 -19.17 19.46
N THR A 76 -21.63 -18.32 18.94
CA THR A 76 -21.29 -16.92 18.63
C THR A 76 -21.15 -16.12 19.92
N ALA A 77 -19.90 -15.95 20.38
CA ALA A 77 -19.57 -15.04 21.46
C ALA A 77 -19.90 -13.59 21.04
N ALA A 78 -21.02 -13.09 21.56
CA ALA A 78 -21.41 -11.69 21.49
C ALA A 78 -20.35 -10.84 22.21
N TRP A 79 -19.61 -10.04 21.44
CA TRP A 79 -18.82 -8.94 21.98
C TRP A 79 -19.76 -7.89 22.58
N ARG A 80 -20.00 -7.96 23.90
CA ARG A 80 -20.53 -6.84 24.69
C ARG A 80 -19.33 -6.11 25.31
N GLY A 81 -18.82 -5.10 24.62
CA GLY A 81 -17.94 -4.08 25.20
C GLY A 81 -18.76 -3.04 25.98
N PRO A 82 -18.15 -2.33 26.96
CA PRO A 82 -18.88 -1.47 27.88
C PRO A 82 -19.41 -0.22 27.16
N SER A 83 -20.69 0.05 27.37
CA SER A 83 -21.40 1.26 26.97
C SER A 83 -20.86 2.47 27.74
N GLY A 84 -19.79 3.07 27.22
CA GLY A 84 -19.37 4.43 27.54
C GLY A 84 -19.91 5.38 26.48
N HIS A 85 -20.49 6.51 26.90
CA HIS A 85 -20.99 7.56 26.02
C HIS A 85 -19.89 8.02 25.04
N LEU A 86 -19.98 7.57 23.78
CA LEU A 86 -19.27 8.16 22.66
C LEU A 86 -20.18 9.26 22.09
N ASP A 87 -19.70 10.50 22.09
CA ASP A 87 -20.37 11.64 21.48
C ASP A 87 -20.69 11.32 20.01
N HIS A 88 -21.98 11.33 19.66
CA HIS A 88 -22.43 11.11 18.29
C HIS A 88 -22.07 12.33 17.42
N CYS A 89 -21.53 12.09 16.23
CA CYS A 89 -21.47 13.12 15.19
C CYS A 89 -22.90 13.54 14.79
N PRO A 90 -23.14 14.82 14.45
CA PRO A 90 -24.49 15.31 14.14
C PRO A 90 -25.11 14.52 12.97
N SER A 91 -26.30 13.98 13.20
CA SER A 91 -27.05 13.17 12.24
C SER A 91 -27.63 14.04 11.12
N GLY A 92 -27.41 13.62 9.86
CA GLY A 92 -27.95 14.27 8.67
C GLY A 92 -29.45 14.03 8.48
N VAL A 93 -30.10 14.96 7.78
CA VAL A 93 -31.53 14.93 7.44
C VAL A 93 -31.79 13.88 6.35
N ARG A 94 -32.69 12.92 6.63
CA ARG A 94 -33.12 11.90 5.67
C ARG A 94 -34.05 12.49 4.61
N VAL A 95 -33.79 12.23 3.33
CA VAL A 95 -34.67 12.56 2.21
C VAL A 95 -35.07 11.27 1.48
N PRO A 96 -36.36 11.02 1.18
CA PRO A 96 -36.78 9.79 0.52
C PRO A 96 -36.23 9.69 -0.91
N VAL A 97 -35.73 8.51 -1.24
CA VAL A 97 -35.22 8.13 -2.56
C VAL A 97 -36.39 7.62 -3.42
N PRO A 98 -36.55 8.05 -4.68
CA PRO A 98 -37.55 7.45 -5.58
C PRO A 98 -37.15 6.00 -5.87
N ALA A 99 -38.14 5.11 -5.99
CA ALA A 99 -37.98 3.66 -6.10
C ALA A 99 -36.92 3.23 -7.14
N ILE A 100 -35.71 2.96 -6.65
CA ILE A 100 -34.63 2.28 -7.34
C ILE A 100 -34.34 1.07 -6.46
N SER A 101 -34.54 -0.13 -7.01
CA SER A 101 -34.13 -1.47 -6.54
C SER A 101 -33.65 -1.61 -5.07
N SER A 102 -34.24 -2.57 -4.36
CA SER A 102 -33.92 -3.01 -2.98
C SER A 102 -32.48 -3.52 -2.74
N HIS A 103 -31.56 -3.32 -3.68
CA HIS A 103 -30.14 -3.70 -3.59
C HIS A 103 -29.19 -2.51 -3.41
N LEU A 104 -29.70 -1.28 -3.25
CA LEU A 104 -28.85 -0.13 -2.91
C LEU A 104 -28.24 -0.34 -1.51
N ILE A 105 -26.93 -0.51 -1.47
CA ILE A 105 -26.16 -0.60 -0.22
C ILE A 105 -26.31 0.74 0.51
N GLU A 106 -27.00 0.73 1.66
CA GLU A 106 -27.00 1.89 2.55
C GLU A 106 -25.59 2.08 3.14
N GLY A 107 -25.02 3.27 2.92
CA GLY A 107 -23.62 3.56 3.25
C GLY A 107 -22.61 2.78 2.39
N PHE A 108 -21.32 2.99 2.66
CA PHE A 108 -20.25 2.15 2.07
C PHE A 108 -19.89 0.94 2.96
N GLY A 109 -20.74 0.61 3.94
CA GLY A 109 -20.46 -0.37 4.99
C GLY A 109 -19.56 0.19 6.12
N PRO A 110 -19.16 -0.63 7.10
CA PRO A 110 -18.35 -0.17 8.23
C PRO A 110 -16.97 0.33 7.79
N ASP A 111 -16.46 1.36 8.48
CA ASP A 111 -15.08 1.84 8.37
C ASP A 111 -14.27 1.32 9.56
N SER A 112 -13.37 0.37 9.31
CA SER A 112 -12.51 -0.21 10.34
C SER A 112 -11.42 0.76 10.83
N LEU A 113 -11.21 1.88 10.13
CA LEU A 113 -10.20 2.88 10.45
C LEU A 113 -10.81 4.17 11.01
N ASP A 114 -12.11 4.18 11.29
CA ASP A 114 -12.79 5.26 11.99
C ASP A 114 -13.27 4.79 13.39
N PRO A 115 -12.64 5.26 14.49
CA PRO A 115 -13.03 4.89 15.85
C PRO A 115 -14.36 5.52 16.29
N TYR A 116 -14.89 6.51 15.56
CA TYR A 116 -16.16 7.16 15.88
C TYR A 116 -17.38 6.43 15.31
N GLY A 117 -17.17 5.31 14.59
CA GLY A 117 -18.22 4.57 13.89
C GLY A 117 -18.52 5.14 12.50
N GLY A 118 -19.57 4.62 11.84
CA GLY A 118 -19.96 5.06 10.49
C GLY A 118 -20.36 6.53 10.47
N ARG A 119 -19.62 7.35 9.72
CA ARG A 119 -19.94 8.76 9.49
C ARG A 119 -21.19 8.93 8.61
N PRO A 120 -21.88 10.08 8.67
CA PRO A 120 -23.07 10.33 7.87
C PRO A 120 -22.80 10.04 6.39
N GLY A 121 -23.46 9.01 5.88
CA GLY A 121 -23.51 8.70 4.48
C GLY A 121 -24.81 9.25 3.91
N ASP A 122 -24.74 10.22 3.01
CA ASP A 122 -25.93 10.64 2.26
C ASP A 122 -25.88 10.06 0.87
N MET A 123 -27.04 9.72 0.33
CA MET A 123 -27.21 9.32 -1.05
C MET A 123 -28.25 10.21 -1.72
N VAL A 124 -27.94 10.68 -2.92
CA VAL A 124 -28.86 11.44 -3.76
C VAL A 124 -29.03 10.73 -5.10
N GLY A 125 -30.28 10.41 -5.44
CA GLY A 125 -30.67 9.92 -6.76
C GLY A 125 -31.41 11.00 -7.56
N ALA A 126 -31.27 11.02 -8.87
CA ALA A 126 -32.17 11.75 -9.77
C ALA A 126 -32.26 11.06 -11.14
N SER A 127 -33.39 11.26 -11.82
CA SER A 127 -33.60 10.73 -13.17
C SER A 127 -32.70 11.40 -14.20
N ASP A 128 -32.30 12.65 -13.97
CA ASP A 128 -31.53 13.46 -14.90
C ASP A 128 -30.27 14.09 -14.27
N ARG A 129 -29.33 14.50 -15.14
CA ARG A 129 -28.05 15.08 -14.74
C ARG A 129 -28.22 16.43 -14.03
N LYS A 130 -29.22 17.22 -14.43
CA LYS A 130 -29.50 18.54 -13.83
C LYS A 130 -30.04 18.38 -12.41
N GLY A 131 -30.93 17.41 -12.18
CA GLY A 131 -31.42 17.05 -10.85
C GLY A 131 -30.29 16.58 -9.92
N LEU A 132 -29.41 15.69 -10.38
CA LEU A 132 -28.24 15.27 -9.60
C LEU A 132 -27.34 16.46 -9.23
N ARG A 133 -27.03 17.34 -10.19
CA ARG A 133 -26.22 18.54 -9.95
C ARG A 133 -26.83 19.45 -8.89
N ALA A 134 -28.14 19.67 -8.95
CA ALA A 134 -28.86 20.51 -7.98
C ALA A 134 -28.79 19.91 -6.58
N LYS A 135 -29.04 18.60 -6.44
CA LYS A 135 -28.95 17.90 -5.14
C LYS A 135 -27.54 17.94 -4.57
N VAL A 136 -26.51 17.69 -5.37
CA VAL A 136 -25.10 17.81 -4.95
C VAL A 136 -24.80 19.22 -4.46
N ARG A 137 -25.26 20.26 -5.17
CA ARG A 137 -25.01 21.66 -4.79
C ARG A 137 -25.59 22.01 -3.42
N THR A 138 -26.81 21.54 -3.14
CA THR A 138 -27.55 21.89 -1.92
C THR A 138 -27.15 21.02 -0.73
N LEU A 139 -27.00 19.71 -0.93
CA LEU A 139 -26.88 18.74 0.16
C LEU A 139 -25.43 18.32 0.46
N CYS A 140 -24.55 18.27 -0.54
CA CYS A 140 -23.20 17.76 -0.32
C CYS A 140 -22.34 18.80 0.43
N PRO A 141 -21.66 18.46 1.54
CA PRO A 141 -20.82 19.41 2.27
C PRO A 141 -19.48 19.68 1.56
N PRO A 142 -18.85 20.85 1.75
CA PRO A 142 -17.55 21.19 1.14
C PRO A 142 -16.35 20.67 1.97
N VAL A 143 -16.45 19.49 2.56
CA VAL A 143 -15.48 18.90 3.51
C VAL A 143 -14.75 17.69 2.90
N PRO A 144 -13.67 17.18 3.51
CA PRO A 144 -13.02 15.96 3.06
C PRO A 144 -13.95 14.74 3.13
N GLY A 145 -13.76 13.80 2.20
CA GLY A 145 -14.60 12.60 2.17
C GLY A 145 -14.40 11.73 0.94
N ILE A 146 -15.20 10.68 0.91
CA ILE A 146 -15.36 9.76 -0.21
C ILE A 146 -16.69 10.00 -0.90
N TYR A 147 -16.72 9.80 -2.21
CA TYR A 147 -17.94 9.70 -2.97
C TYR A 147 -17.93 8.45 -3.85
N GLY A 148 -19.12 7.90 -4.04
CA GLY A 148 -19.41 6.76 -4.88
C GLY A 148 -20.50 7.14 -5.86
N MET A 149 -20.37 6.67 -7.09
CA MET A 149 -21.39 6.87 -8.12
C MET A 149 -21.97 5.52 -8.52
N PHE A 150 -23.29 5.49 -8.67
CA PHE A 150 -24.06 4.28 -8.90
C PHE A 150 -24.84 4.39 -10.19
N ASP A 151 -24.94 3.30 -10.93
CA ASP A 151 -25.71 3.27 -12.17
C ASP A 151 -27.23 3.11 -11.95
N ARG A 152 -27.97 2.93 -13.04
CA ARG A 152 -29.43 2.71 -13.01
C ARG A 152 -29.85 1.41 -12.32
N HIS A 153 -28.95 0.44 -12.20
CA HIS A 153 -29.19 -0.84 -11.54
C HIS A 153 -28.83 -0.80 -10.05
N GLY A 154 -28.26 0.32 -9.57
CA GLY A 154 -27.78 0.45 -8.20
C GLY A 154 -26.38 -0.14 -8.00
N GLU A 155 -25.63 -0.44 -9.07
CA GLU A 155 -24.27 -0.95 -8.98
C GLU A 155 -23.28 0.21 -8.74
N LEU A 156 -22.34 0.04 -7.81
CA LEU A 156 -21.25 1.00 -7.59
C LEU A 156 -20.27 0.97 -8.77
N ILE A 157 -20.27 2.03 -9.57
CA ILE A 157 -19.48 2.09 -10.81
C ILE A 157 -18.18 2.86 -10.67
N TYR A 158 -18.10 3.77 -9.70
CA TYR A 158 -16.92 4.59 -9.44
C TYR A 158 -16.84 5.02 -7.98
N VAL A 159 -15.63 5.01 -7.41
CA VAL A 159 -15.31 5.59 -6.10
C VAL A 159 -14.18 6.60 -6.28
N GLY A 160 -14.27 7.73 -5.58
CA GLY A 160 -13.17 8.68 -5.51
C GLY A 160 -13.12 9.42 -4.17
N LYS A 161 -11.96 9.97 -3.84
CA LYS A 161 -11.76 10.84 -2.67
C LYS A 161 -11.69 12.32 -3.03
N SER A 162 -11.93 13.18 -2.04
CA SER A 162 -11.75 14.62 -2.16
C SER A 162 -11.39 15.29 -0.84
N ARG A 163 -10.66 16.41 -0.92
CA ARG A 163 -10.49 17.37 0.18
C ARG A 163 -11.72 18.26 0.37
N SER A 164 -12.53 18.41 -0.68
CA SER A 164 -13.82 19.12 -0.66
C SER A 164 -14.80 18.37 -1.56
N LEU A 165 -15.70 17.60 -0.94
CA LEU A 165 -16.66 16.75 -1.63
C LEU A 165 -17.52 17.54 -2.62
N ARG A 166 -18.16 18.62 -2.17
CA ARG A 166 -19.01 19.47 -3.02
C ARG A 166 -18.28 19.97 -4.26
N HIS A 167 -17.09 20.55 -4.11
CA HIS A 167 -16.34 21.11 -5.23
C HIS A 167 -15.97 20.03 -6.25
N ARG A 168 -15.48 18.88 -5.76
CA ARG A 168 -15.08 17.75 -6.62
C ARG A 168 -16.27 17.10 -7.33
N LEU A 169 -17.40 16.91 -6.64
CA LEU A 169 -18.58 16.34 -7.27
C LEU A 169 -19.16 17.28 -8.33
N LEU A 170 -19.17 18.60 -8.07
CA LEU A 170 -19.62 19.59 -9.04
C LEU A 170 -18.74 19.64 -10.30
N SER A 171 -17.46 19.29 -10.23
CA SER A 171 -16.56 19.31 -11.39
C SER A 171 -16.95 18.30 -12.47
N TYR A 172 -17.56 17.16 -12.09
CA TYR A 172 -18.07 16.17 -13.06
C TYR A 172 -19.18 16.72 -13.95
N PHE A 173 -19.90 17.76 -13.50
CA PHE A 173 -20.98 18.38 -14.26
C PHE A 173 -20.51 19.51 -15.19
N GLY A 174 -19.23 19.90 -15.12
CA GLY A 174 -18.63 20.93 -15.97
C GLY A 174 -18.45 20.48 -17.42
N GLU A 175 -18.18 21.43 -18.31
CA GLU A 175 -18.05 21.13 -19.75
C GLU A 175 -16.76 20.38 -20.09
N ALA A 176 -15.66 20.73 -19.42
CA ALA A 176 -14.38 20.06 -19.56
C ALA A 176 -14.46 18.55 -19.28
N ALA A 177 -15.31 18.14 -18.32
CA ALA A 177 -15.48 16.74 -17.96
C ALA A 177 -16.10 15.90 -19.09
N ARG A 178 -16.90 16.49 -20.00
CA ARG A 178 -17.63 15.75 -21.06
C ARG A 178 -16.70 15.02 -22.03
N LYS A 179 -15.50 15.55 -22.27
CA LYS A 179 -14.52 14.96 -23.21
C LYS A 179 -13.63 13.90 -22.54
N GLU A 180 -13.70 13.77 -21.22
CA GLU A 180 -12.82 12.92 -20.44
C GLU A 180 -13.58 11.75 -19.80
N LYS A 181 -12.82 10.87 -19.15
CA LYS A 181 -13.35 9.78 -18.31
C LYS A 181 -14.44 10.24 -17.33
N GLY A 182 -14.34 11.46 -16.80
CA GLY A 182 -15.33 12.03 -15.89
C GLY A 182 -16.73 12.15 -16.49
N GLY A 183 -16.84 12.51 -17.77
CA GLY A 183 -18.10 12.61 -18.51
C GLY A 183 -18.80 11.26 -18.60
N ARG A 184 -18.05 10.22 -18.99
CA ARG A 184 -18.56 8.84 -19.06
C ARG A 184 -19.05 8.33 -17.70
N ILE A 185 -18.34 8.65 -16.62
CA ILE A 185 -18.76 8.27 -15.27
C ILE A 185 -20.11 8.91 -14.97
N ILE A 186 -20.20 10.25 -15.05
CA ILE A 186 -21.42 10.95 -14.64
C ILE A 186 -22.63 10.66 -15.54
N GLU A 187 -22.41 10.37 -16.83
CA GLU A 187 -23.46 9.95 -17.76
C GLU A 187 -24.08 8.60 -17.41
N ASN A 188 -23.27 7.69 -16.85
CA ASN A 188 -23.74 6.38 -16.40
C ASN A 188 -24.27 6.41 -14.96
N SER A 189 -24.13 7.51 -14.23
CA SER A 189 -24.58 7.67 -12.85
C SER A 189 -26.05 8.06 -12.75
N ARG A 190 -26.79 7.38 -11.88
CA ARG A 190 -28.17 7.72 -11.46
C ARG A 190 -28.29 8.07 -9.98
N ALA A 191 -27.33 7.63 -9.18
CA ALA A 191 -27.20 8.05 -7.80
C ALA A 191 -25.74 8.38 -7.46
N ILE A 192 -25.57 9.29 -6.51
CA ILE A 192 -24.28 9.66 -5.93
C ILE A 192 -24.43 9.51 -4.42
N GLN A 193 -23.52 8.77 -3.82
CA GLN A 193 -23.38 8.66 -2.38
C GLN A 193 -22.09 9.35 -1.95
N TRP A 194 -22.08 9.95 -0.77
CA TRP A 194 -20.85 10.43 -0.16
C TRP A 194 -20.81 10.11 1.34
N GLU A 195 -19.60 9.96 1.84
CA GLU A 195 -19.28 9.70 3.24
C GLU A 195 -18.22 10.72 3.65
N THR A 196 -18.51 11.55 4.64
CA THR A 196 -17.54 12.53 5.14
C THR A 196 -16.42 11.83 5.88
N GLN A 197 -15.22 12.40 5.84
CA GLN A 197 -14.02 11.85 6.48
C GLN A 197 -13.30 12.97 7.22
N PRO A 198 -12.71 12.71 8.40
CA PRO A 198 -12.17 13.78 9.25
C PRO A 198 -10.99 14.51 8.59
N SER A 199 -10.24 13.83 7.73
CA SER A 199 -9.06 14.36 7.06
C SER A 199 -8.89 13.79 5.65
N ASP A 200 -8.04 14.44 4.83
CA ASP A 200 -7.63 13.92 3.52
C ASP A 200 -6.89 12.57 3.66
N PHE A 201 -6.18 12.35 4.77
CA PHE A 201 -5.52 11.08 5.06
C PHE A 201 -6.55 9.95 5.29
N ALA A 202 -7.55 10.20 6.13
CA ALA A 202 -8.64 9.26 6.39
C ALA A 202 -9.41 8.94 5.10
N ALA A 203 -9.74 9.97 4.31
CA ALA A 203 -10.34 9.79 2.99
C ALA A 203 -9.46 8.94 2.07
N GLN A 204 -8.14 9.13 2.04
CA GLN A 204 -7.26 8.32 1.20
C GLN A 204 -7.23 6.84 1.61
N LEU A 205 -7.31 6.54 2.91
CA LEU A 205 -7.39 5.17 3.41
C LEU A 205 -8.72 4.53 3.07
N ARG A 206 -9.83 5.24 3.28
CA ARG A 206 -11.18 4.76 2.97
C ARG A 206 -11.38 4.50 1.48
N GLU A 207 -10.82 5.35 0.61
CA GLU A 207 -10.84 5.14 -0.85
C GLU A 207 -10.17 3.82 -1.22
N LEU A 208 -8.98 3.57 -0.68
CA LEU A 208 -8.23 2.35 -0.94
C LEU A 208 -9.03 1.11 -0.50
N GLN A 209 -9.67 1.16 0.67
CA GLN A 209 -10.52 0.07 1.16
C GLN A 209 -11.67 -0.21 0.19
N LEU A 210 -12.39 0.83 -0.25
CA LEU A 210 -13.57 0.68 -1.10
C LEU A 210 -13.23 0.25 -2.52
N ILE A 211 -12.15 0.77 -3.11
CA ILE A 211 -11.68 0.31 -4.42
C ILE A 211 -11.29 -1.17 -4.37
N ARG A 212 -10.66 -1.62 -3.28
CA ARG A 212 -10.29 -3.04 -3.12
C ARG A 212 -11.51 -3.94 -2.89
N ARG A 213 -12.48 -3.46 -2.12
CA ARG A 213 -13.69 -4.22 -1.79
C ARG A 213 -14.60 -4.41 -3.00
N TRP A 214 -14.78 -3.36 -3.79
CA TRP A 214 -15.79 -3.33 -4.85
C TRP A 214 -15.22 -3.36 -6.26
N THR A 215 -13.94 -3.02 -6.45
CA THR A 215 -13.29 -2.94 -7.77
C THR A 215 -14.15 -2.27 -8.85
N PRO A 216 -14.67 -1.04 -8.61
CA PRO A 216 -15.68 -0.47 -9.49
C PRO A 216 -15.19 -0.33 -10.92
N ARG A 217 -16.06 -0.62 -11.90
CA ARG A 217 -15.68 -0.69 -13.31
C ARG A 217 -14.96 0.55 -13.81
N PHE A 218 -15.41 1.77 -13.47
CA PHE A 218 -14.74 2.99 -13.93
C PHE A 218 -13.48 3.33 -13.12
N ASN A 219 -13.21 2.72 -11.97
CA ASN A 219 -11.88 2.82 -11.35
C ASN A 219 -10.83 2.05 -12.18
N VAL A 220 -11.25 1.03 -12.93
CA VAL A 220 -10.38 0.17 -13.76
C VAL A 220 -10.48 0.49 -15.27
N GLN A 221 -11.63 0.92 -15.76
CA GLN A 221 -11.90 1.17 -17.17
C GLN A 221 -11.21 2.47 -17.64
N GLY A 222 -10.67 2.42 -18.85
CA GLY A 222 -9.87 3.52 -19.42
C GLY A 222 -8.53 3.73 -18.70
N VAL A 223 -8.16 2.83 -17.78
CA VAL A 223 -6.80 2.71 -17.24
C VAL A 223 -6.08 1.74 -18.16
N PRO A 224 -5.14 2.21 -19.02
CA PRO A 224 -4.37 1.31 -19.87
C PRO A 224 -3.74 0.19 -19.03
N HIS A 225 -3.52 -1.00 -19.59
CA HIS A 225 -2.95 -2.13 -18.84
C HIS A 225 -1.66 -1.76 -18.09
N ARG A 226 -0.85 -0.84 -18.64
CA ARG A 226 0.33 -0.26 -17.99
C ARG A 226 0.05 0.54 -16.70
N HIS A 227 -1.16 1.02 -16.49
CA HIS A 227 -1.57 1.78 -15.30
C HIS A 227 -2.42 0.95 -14.32
N ARG A 228 -2.69 -0.33 -14.61
CA ARG A 228 -3.32 -1.23 -13.64
C ARG A 228 -2.30 -1.58 -12.55
N PRO A 229 -2.71 -1.57 -11.26
CA PRO A 229 -1.81 -1.96 -10.19
C PRO A 229 -1.48 -3.45 -10.28
N VAL A 230 -0.22 -3.79 -10.03
CA VAL A 230 0.25 -5.16 -9.81
C VAL A 230 1.08 -5.20 -8.54
N TYR A 231 1.06 -6.34 -7.87
CA TYR A 231 1.82 -6.58 -6.65
C TYR A 231 2.94 -7.57 -6.96
N LEU A 232 4.16 -7.24 -6.52
CA LEU A 232 5.31 -8.12 -6.57
C LEU A 232 5.26 -9.00 -5.31
N CYS A 233 5.15 -10.31 -5.50
CA CYS A 233 4.99 -11.26 -4.41
C CYS A 233 6.15 -12.25 -4.43
N LEU A 234 6.66 -12.61 -3.25
CA LEU A 234 7.61 -13.71 -3.05
C LEU A 234 6.89 -14.80 -2.24
N GLY A 235 6.81 -16.02 -2.77
CA GLY A 235 6.14 -17.13 -2.09
C GLY A 235 5.67 -18.23 -3.04
N ARG A 236 4.55 -18.88 -2.70
CA ARG A 236 3.97 -20.09 -3.32
C ARG A 236 4.73 -21.36 -2.99
N LYS A 237 4.21 -22.10 -2.00
CA LYS A 237 4.63 -23.48 -1.70
C LYS A 237 4.44 -24.38 -2.93
N PRO A 238 5.19 -25.49 -3.04
CA PRO A 238 6.19 -26.02 -2.09
C PRO A 238 7.60 -25.39 -2.19
N ALA A 239 7.89 -24.64 -3.26
CA ALA A 239 9.16 -23.92 -3.46
C ALA A 239 8.87 -22.46 -3.84
N GLU A 240 9.30 -21.53 -3.01
CA GLU A 240 8.99 -20.11 -3.13
C GLU A 240 9.61 -19.48 -4.39
N THR A 241 8.92 -18.51 -4.98
CA THR A 241 9.28 -17.83 -6.22
C THR A 241 8.73 -16.41 -6.25
N PHE A 242 9.32 -15.53 -7.06
CA PHE A 242 8.69 -14.27 -7.41
C PHE A 242 7.56 -14.46 -8.41
N PHE A 243 6.46 -13.74 -8.19
CA PHE A 243 5.34 -13.66 -9.13
C PHE A 243 4.61 -12.32 -9.03
N LEU A 244 3.77 -12.04 -10.01
CA LEU A 244 2.86 -10.90 -9.99
C LEU A 244 1.43 -11.33 -9.67
N ALA A 245 0.74 -10.51 -8.89
CA ALA A 245 -0.69 -10.64 -8.65
C ALA A 245 -1.42 -9.32 -8.96
N SER A 246 -2.63 -9.40 -9.51
CA SER A 246 -3.50 -8.23 -9.75
C SER A 246 -4.08 -7.65 -8.47
N SER A 247 -4.21 -8.50 -7.45
CA SER A 247 -4.61 -8.17 -6.10
C SER A 247 -3.68 -8.87 -5.12
N PRO A 248 -3.44 -8.30 -3.93
CA PRO A 248 -2.60 -8.95 -2.94
C PRO A 248 -3.17 -10.31 -2.51
N PRO A 249 -2.36 -11.39 -2.54
CA PRO A 249 -2.79 -12.69 -2.04
C PRO A 249 -2.99 -12.68 -0.51
N ALA A 250 -3.96 -13.45 -0.02
CA ALA A 250 -4.26 -13.56 1.41
C ALA A 250 -3.34 -14.56 2.15
N THR A 251 -2.83 -15.57 1.44
CA THR A 251 -2.00 -16.66 1.99
C THR A 251 -0.81 -16.97 1.09
N ASP A 252 0.10 -17.80 1.60
CA ASP A 252 1.21 -18.40 0.85
C ASP A 252 2.21 -17.41 0.24
N CYS A 253 2.33 -16.23 0.84
CA CYS A 253 3.34 -15.23 0.50
C CYS A 253 4.26 -14.97 1.69
N VAL A 254 5.55 -14.96 1.44
CA VAL A 254 6.60 -14.48 2.35
C VAL A 254 6.60 -12.96 2.39
N ALA A 255 6.43 -12.32 1.23
CA ALA A 255 6.39 -10.88 1.09
C ALA A 255 5.46 -10.45 -0.05
N ILE A 256 4.82 -9.30 0.13
CA ILE A 256 3.98 -8.65 -0.88
C ILE A 256 4.37 -7.17 -0.92
N GLU A 257 4.77 -6.72 -2.09
CA GLU A 257 5.22 -5.35 -2.34
C GLU A 257 4.36 -4.69 -3.42
N GLY A 258 4.08 -3.39 -3.24
CA GLY A 258 3.36 -2.60 -4.24
C GLY A 258 2.34 -1.63 -3.65
N PRO A 259 1.45 -1.06 -4.49
CA PRO A 259 1.26 -1.40 -5.90
C PRO A 259 2.34 -0.83 -6.84
N PHE A 260 2.71 -1.63 -7.82
CA PHE A 260 3.50 -1.24 -8.99
C PHE A 260 2.60 -1.01 -10.19
N TYR A 261 3.11 -0.24 -11.16
CA TYR A 261 2.45 0.02 -12.43
C TYR A 261 3.36 -0.43 -13.56
N GLY A 262 2.76 -0.92 -14.65
CA GLY A 262 3.43 -1.47 -15.82
C GLY A 262 3.58 -2.98 -15.68
N ALA A 263 2.50 -3.74 -15.94
CA ALA A 263 2.52 -5.21 -15.76
C ALA A 263 3.65 -5.89 -16.55
N GLU A 264 3.88 -5.47 -17.80
CA GLU A 264 4.95 -6.00 -18.65
C GLU A 264 6.34 -5.70 -18.08
N ARG A 265 6.61 -4.44 -17.73
CA ARG A 265 7.84 -4.03 -17.04
C ARG A 265 8.08 -4.89 -15.79
N MET A 266 7.04 -5.09 -14.99
CA MET A 266 7.15 -5.89 -13.77
C MET A 266 7.32 -7.39 -14.04
N ARG A 267 6.88 -7.92 -15.20
CA ARG A 267 7.18 -9.30 -15.61
C ARG A 267 8.67 -9.46 -15.90
N SER A 268 9.29 -8.49 -16.59
CA SER A 268 10.74 -8.48 -16.79
C SER A 268 11.51 -8.42 -15.46
N VAL A 269 10.99 -7.68 -14.48
CA VAL A 269 11.55 -7.65 -13.12
C VAL A 269 11.45 -9.02 -12.46
N VAL A 270 10.29 -9.67 -12.47
CA VAL A 270 10.12 -11.01 -11.86
C VAL A 270 11.04 -12.03 -12.50
N ASP A 271 11.15 -12.03 -13.83
CA ASP A 271 12.05 -12.94 -14.56
C ASP A 271 13.52 -12.71 -14.16
N ALA A 272 13.96 -11.45 -14.14
CA ALA A 272 15.32 -11.11 -13.73
C ALA A 272 15.61 -11.53 -12.27
N LEU A 273 14.69 -11.24 -11.33
CA LEU A 273 14.85 -11.61 -9.93
C LEU A 273 14.91 -13.13 -9.75
N ASN A 274 14.01 -13.89 -10.38
CA ASN A 274 14.03 -15.35 -10.30
C ASN A 274 15.33 -15.93 -10.89
N LYS A 275 15.86 -15.36 -11.99
CA LYS A 275 17.14 -15.79 -12.56
C LYS A 275 18.31 -15.49 -11.64
N THR A 276 18.42 -14.27 -11.12
CA THR A 276 19.51 -13.87 -10.22
C THR A 276 19.53 -14.71 -8.95
N PHE A 277 18.37 -14.89 -8.31
CA PHE A 277 18.27 -15.68 -7.08
C PHE A 277 18.11 -17.18 -7.31
N GLN A 278 18.20 -17.65 -8.56
CA GLN A 278 18.08 -19.07 -8.92
C GLN A 278 16.78 -19.73 -8.42
N LEU A 279 15.69 -18.96 -8.38
CA LEU A 279 14.38 -19.42 -7.98
C LEU A 279 13.64 -20.03 -9.17
N ARG A 280 12.78 -21.01 -8.88
CA ARG A 280 11.95 -21.67 -9.89
C ARG A 280 10.92 -20.71 -10.48
N ASP A 281 10.51 -20.94 -11.72
CA ASP A 281 9.38 -20.29 -12.40
C ASP A 281 8.38 -21.30 -12.99
N CYS A 282 8.60 -22.60 -12.73
CA CYS A 282 7.78 -23.68 -13.27
C CYS A 282 6.31 -23.56 -12.82
N SER A 283 5.40 -24.16 -13.60
CA SER A 283 3.97 -24.30 -13.27
C SER A 283 3.77 -24.85 -11.84
N GLN A 284 2.69 -24.44 -11.16
CA GLN A 284 2.35 -24.99 -9.83
C GLN A 284 1.93 -26.46 -9.88
N GLN A 285 1.54 -26.97 -11.06
CA GLN A 285 1.22 -28.39 -11.26
C GLN A 285 2.48 -29.28 -11.23
N THR A 286 3.66 -28.67 -11.38
CA THR A 286 4.94 -29.37 -11.27
C THR A 286 5.12 -29.85 -9.84
N VAL A 287 5.25 -31.17 -9.64
CA VAL A 287 5.72 -31.75 -8.38
C VAL A 287 7.15 -31.26 -8.10
N PHE A 288 7.36 -30.72 -6.90
CA PHE A 288 8.67 -30.33 -6.40
C PHE A 288 9.05 -31.20 -5.22
N GLN A 289 10.31 -31.60 -5.16
CA GLN A 289 10.88 -32.43 -4.12
C GLN A 289 12.33 -32.01 -3.93
N TYR A 290 12.70 -31.68 -2.69
CA TYR A 290 14.09 -31.37 -2.36
C TYR A 290 14.91 -32.66 -2.23
N GLN A 291 16.21 -32.56 -2.45
CA GLN A 291 17.15 -33.70 -2.39
C GLN A 291 17.14 -34.40 -1.02
N ASP A 292 16.97 -33.64 0.05
CA ASP A 292 16.96 -34.07 1.44
C ASP A 292 15.57 -34.51 1.94
N GLN A 293 14.55 -34.47 1.08
CA GLN A 293 13.19 -34.84 1.45
C GLN A 293 12.99 -36.36 1.45
N LEU A 294 12.73 -36.91 2.63
CA LEU A 294 12.38 -38.32 2.80
C LEU A 294 11.10 -38.64 2.03
N SER A 295 11.17 -39.64 1.15
CA SER A 295 10.01 -40.21 0.45
C SER A 295 9.85 -41.66 0.86
N LEU A 296 8.60 -42.07 1.12
CA LEU A 296 8.27 -43.47 1.42
C LEU A 296 8.50 -44.40 0.22
N PHE A 297 8.55 -43.83 -0.99
CA PHE A 297 8.78 -44.54 -2.24
C PHE A 297 9.95 -43.91 -3.00
N GLU A 298 10.75 -44.71 -3.70
CA GLU A 298 11.78 -44.21 -4.62
C GLU A 298 11.10 -43.49 -5.80
N LEU A 299 10.94 -42.17 -5.68
CA LEU A 299 10.54 -41.32 -6.78
C LEU A 299 11.78 -41.08 -7.64
N SER A 300 11.78 -41.55 -8.89
CA SER A 300 12.81 -41.15 -9.84
C SER A 300 12.71 -39.64 -10.06
N PRO A 301 13.75 -38.86 -9.72
CA PRO A 301 13.71 -37.42 -9.94
C PRO A 301 13.56 -37.15 -11.43
N ARG A 302 12.82 -36.08 -11.76
CA ARG A 302 12.69 -35.66 -13.15
C ARG A 302 14.05 -35.27 -13.72
N PRO A 303 14.29 -35.48 -15.02
CA PRO A 303 15.50 -34.97 -15.66
C PRO A 303 15.57 -33.44 -15.50
N GLY A 304 16.80 -32.94 -15.40
CA GLY A 304 17.07 -31.51 -15.32
C GLY A 304 16.50 -30.75 -16.51
N CYS A 305 16.02 -29.53 -16.28
CA CYS A 305 15.61 -28.63 -17.36
C CYS A 305 16.74 -27.66 -17.71
N LEU A 306 16.61 -26.98 -18.85
CA LEU A 306 17.60 -25.99 -19.32
C LEU A 306 17.96 -24.95 -18.26
N ARG A 307 16.98 -24.48 -17.46
CA ARG A 307 17.24 -23.48 -16.41
C ARG A 307 18.19 -24.00 -15.32
N LEU A 308 18.10 -25.28 -14.98
CA LEU A 308 19.03 -25.93 -14.05
C LEU A 308 20.42 -26.02 -14.67
N GLU A 309 20.51 -26.50 -15.90
CA GLU A 309 21.78 -26.66 -16.62
C GLU A 309 22.55 -25.35 -16.77
N ILE A 310 21.86 -24.25 -17.08
CA ILE A 310 22.48 -22.92 -17.21
C ILE A 310 22.59 -22.16 -15.86
N GLY A 311 22.21 -22.77 -14.74
CA GLY A 311 22.37 -22.19 -13.40
C GLY A 311 21.45 -21.01 -13.05
N THR A 312 20.28 -20.89 -13.71
CA THR A 312 19.26 -19.86 -13.43
C THR A 312 18.11 -20.35 -12.54
N CYS A 313 18.18 -21.61 -12.09
CA CYS A 313 17.29 -22.24 -11.13
C CYS A 313 18.07 -23.34 -10.41
N LEU A 314 17.90 -23.49 -9.09
CA LEU A 314 18.50 -24.59 -8.33
C LEU A 314 17.87 -25.97 -8.62
N GLY A 315 16.75 -26.01 -9.35
CA GLY A 315 16.11 -27.26 -9.78
C GLY A 315 15.43 -28.09 -8.68
N PRO A 316 14.62 -27.51 -7.77
CA PRO A 316 13.88 -28.28 -6.77
C PRO A 316 12.82 -29.23 -7.38
N CYS A 317 12.51 -29.11 -8.68
CA CYS A 317 11.64 -30.07 -9.38
C CYS A 317 12.36 -31.36 -9.82
N ALA A 318 13.69 -31.33 -9.85
CA ALA A 318 14.57 -32.44 -10.21
C ALA A 318 15.35 -32.97 -8.99
N ALA A 319 14.97 -32.56 -7.77
CA ALA A 319 15.70 -32.88 -6.54
C ALA A 319 17.20 -32.54 -6.60
N ALA A 320 17.55 -31.47 -7.31
CA ALA A 320 18.94 -31.07 -7.55
C ALA A 320 19.54 -30.19 -6.44
N CYS A 321 18.73 -29.76 -5.47
CA CYS A 321 19.17 -28.98 -4.32
C CYS A 321 18.46 -29.43 -3.05
N SER A 322 19.11 -29.19 -1.91
CA SER A 322 18.48 -29.32 -0.60
C SER A 322 17.47 -28.20 -0.34
N ARG A 323 16.60 -28.41 0.63
CA ARG A 323 15.66 -27.39 1.10
C ARG A 323 16.38 -26.18 1.67
N ASP A 324 17.43 -26.39 2.45
CA ASP A 324 18.17 -25.31 3.12
C ASP A 324 18.88 -24.40 2.12
N GLU A 325 19.50 -24.97 1.08
CA GLU A 325 20.10 -24.19 -0.02
C GLU A 325 19.05 -23.32 -0.72
N TYR A 326 17.87 -23.88 -0.99
CA TYR A 326 16.79 -23.13 -1.62
C TYR A 326 16.29 -21.99 -0.71
N VAL A 327 16.12 -22.26 0.59
CA VAL A 327 15.72 -21.25 1.59
C VAL A 327 16.74 -20.12 1.69
N GLN A 328 18.05 -20.41 1.60
CA GLN A 328 19.08 -19.36 1.57
C GLN A 328 18.90 -18.41 0.38
N ARG A 329 18.56 -18.93 -0.80
CA ARG A 329 18.24 -18.10 -1.97
C ARG A 329 16.97 -17.28 -1.79
N VAL A 330 15.93 -17.85 -1.16
CA VAL A 330 14.70 -17.13 -0.82
C VAL A 330 14.99 -16.01 0.19
N ASN A 331 15.89 -16.22 1.15
CA ASN A 331 16.30 -15.19 2.11
C ASN A 331 17.07 -14.05 1.42
N ALA A 332 17.94 -14.36 0.45
CA ALA A 332 18.62 -13.34 -0.36
C ALA A 332 17.63 -12.52 -1.21
N ALA A 333 16.62 -13.19 -1.78
CA ALA A 333 15.51 -12.56 -2.49
C ALA A 333 14.68 -11.65 -1.57
N GLN A 334 14.41 -12.08 -0.34
CA GLN A 334 13.73 -11.25 0.66
C GLN A 334 14.57 -10.03 1.06
N SER A 335 15.89 -10.20 1.23
CA SER A 335 16.84 -9.11 1.52
C SER A 335 16.82 -8.01 0.45
N PHE A 336 16.65 -8.38 -0.83
CA PHE A 336 16.44 -7.42 -1.92
C PHE A 336 15.15 -6.61 -1.75
N LEU A 337 14.03 -7.27 -1.38
CA LEU A 337 12.77 -6.55 -1.13
C LEU A 337 12.86 -5.59 0.05
N ASP A 338 13.65 -5.94 1.06
CA ASP A 338 13.89 -5.11 2.24
C ASP A 338 14.95 -4.00 1.98
N GLY A 339 15.51 -3.95 0.77
CA GLY A 339 16.43 -2.89 0.32
C GLY A 339 17.89 -3.06 0.79
N PHE A 340 18.29 -4.25 1.21
CA PHE A 340 19.64 -4.54 1.70
C PHE A 340 20.52 -5.29 0.70
N ASN A 341 19.96 -5.69 -0.45
CA ASN A 341 20.68 -6.40 -1.49
C ASN A 341 20.43 -5.73 -2.85
N ASP A 342 21.49 -5.39 -3.58
CA ASP A 342 21.46 -4.78 -4.92
C ASP A 342 21.96 -5.74 -6.03
N GLU A 343 22.24 -7.00 -5.70
CA GLU A 343 22.80 -8.02 -6.60
C GLU A 343 22.06 -8.12 -7.96
N PRO A 344 20.71 -8.09 -8.04
CA PRO A 344 20.03 -8.11 -9.34
C PRO A 344 20.35 -6.92 -10.24
N LEU A 345 20.57 -5.73 -9.66
CA LEU A 345 20.94 -4.54 -10.43
C LEU A 345 22.36 -4.63 -10.97
N VAL A 346 23.28 -5.17 -10.16
CA VAL A 346 24.68 -5.36 -10.54
C VAL A 346 24.78 -6.42 -11.64
N ALA A 347 24.19 -7.60 -11.43
CA ALA A 347 24.25 -8.71 -12.38
C ALA A 347 23.71 -8.33 -13.78
N VAL A 348 22.58 -7.62 -13.85
CA VAL A 348 22.01 -7.20 -15.15
C VAL A 348 22.84 -6.08 -15.80
N ARG A 349 23.46 -5.20 -15.01
CA ARG A 349 24.37 -4.17 -15.53
C ARG A 349 25.63 -4.79 -16.13
N GLU A 350 26.26 -5.72 -15.43
CA GLU A 350 27.45 -6.43 -15.92
C GLU A 350 27.14 -7.22 -17.19
N LEU A 351 25.98 -7.88 -17.25
CA LEU A 351 25.50 -8.54 -18.47
C LEU A 351 25.37 -7.56 -19.64
N MET A 352 24.78 -6.38 -19.40
CA MET A 352 24.63 -5.34 -20.42
C MET A 352 25.99 -4.84 -20.93
N GLU A 353 26.91 -4.54 -20.03
CA GLU A 353 28.24 -4.02 -20.34
C GLU A 353 29.08 -5.06 -21.09
N SER A 354 29.08 -6.31 -20.62
CA SER A 354 29.76 -7.44 -21.28
C SER A 354 29.19 -7.72 -22.67
N ALA A 355 27.86 -7.76 -22.82
CA ALA A 355 27.21 -7.92 -24.12
C ALA A 355 27.58 -6.79 -25.08
N SER A 356 27.62 -5.54 -24.59
CA SER A 356 28.03 -4.38 -25.39
C SER A 356 29.49 -4.47 -25.82
N ALA A 357 30.40 -4.87 -24.93
CA ALA A 357 31.81 -5.05 -25.23
C ALA A 357 32.04 -6.14 -26.28
N ASN A 358 31.23 -7.21 -26.23
CA ASN A 358 31.25 -8.31 -27.20
C ASN A 358 30.43 -8.03 -28.47
N GLN A 359 30.00 -6.79 -28.71
CA GLN A 359 29.20 -6.37 -29.88
C GLN A 359 27.85 -7.12 -30.04
N GLN A 360 27.32 -7.69 -28.95
CA GLN A 360 26.02 -8.37 -28.88
C GLN A 360 24.91 -7.36 -28.56
N TYR A 361 24.67 -6.42 -29.48
CA TYR A 361 23.82 -5.25 -29.21
C TYR A 361 22.37 -5.56 -28.84
N GLU A 362 21.79 -6.64 -29.40
CA GLU A 362 20.44 -7.07 -29.05
C GLU A 362 20.34 -7.54 -27.59
N LEU A 363 21.34 -8.32 -27.13
CA LEU A 363 21.41 -8.76 -25.75
C LEU A 363 21.63 -7.58 -24.81
N ALA A 364 22.55 -6.67 -25.18
CA ALA A 364 22.80 -5.44 -24.42
C ALA A 364 21.54 -4.56 -24.32
N SER A 365 20.77 -4.42 -25.40
CA SER A 365 19.51 -3.67 -25.41
C SER A 365 18.46 -4.28 -24.47
N ARG A 366 18.27 -5.61 -24.52
CA ARG A 366 17.37 -6.34 -23.61
C ARG A 366 17.80 -6.21 -22.14
N ALA A 367 19.10 -6.33 -21.86
CA ALA A 367 19.66 -6.16 -20.53
C ALA A 367 19.48 -4.73 -20.02
N ARG A 368 19.70 -3.71 -20.86
CA ARG A 368 19.44 -2.30 -20.55
C ARG A 368 17.98 -2.04 -20.17
N ASP A 369 17.04 -2.58 -20.94
CA ASP A 369 15.62 -2.36 -20.68
C ASP A 369 15.13 -3.12 -19.43
N THR A 370 15.71 -4.29 -19.17
CA THR A 370 15.55 -5.02 -17.91
C THR A 370 16.12 -4.22 -16.74
N LEU A 371 17.31 -3.63 -16.88
CA LEU A 371 17.95 -2.80 -15.86
C LEU A 371 17.09 -1.57 -15.52
N LYS A 372 16.54 -0.88 -16.53
CA LYS A 372 15.59 0.23 -16.31
C LYS A 372 14.36 -0.21 -15.53
N SER A 373 13.85 -1.40 -15.84
CA SER A 373 12.70 -2.00 -15.17
C SER A 373 13.01 -2.34 -13.70
N LEU A 374 14.18 -2.93 -13.44
CA LEU A 374 14.68 -3.21 -12.10
C LEU A 374 14.94 -1.94 -11.29
N GLN A 375 15.54 -0.91 -11.88
CA GLN A 375 15.77 0.38 -11.22
C GLN A 375 14.45 1.05 -10.80
N TYR A 376 13.42 0.96 -11.64
CA TYR A 376 12.08 1.42 -11.28
C TYR A 376 11.51 0.66 -10.08
N ALA A 377 11.63 -0.67 -10.08
CA ALA A 377 11.15 -1.50 -8.98
C ALA A 377 11.95 -1.25 -7.69
N SER A 378 13.28 -1.28 -7.76
CA SER A 378 14.20 -1.02 -6.64
C SER A 378 13.95 0.34 -5.99
N ARG A 379 13.82 1.43 -6.77
CA ARG A 379 13.49 2.75 -6.20
C ARG A 379 12.18 2.75 -5.42
N LYS A 380 11.15 2.09 -5.95
CA LYS A 380 9.85 1.95 -5.30
C LYS A 380 9.94 1.08 -4.05
N LEU A 381 10.67 -0.03 -4.11
CA LEU A 381 10.95 -0.92 -2.98
C LEU A 381 11.69 -0.17 -1.87
N GLY A 382 12.71 0.61 -2.21
CA GLY A 382 13.43 1.46 -1.26
C GLY A 382 12.49 2.38 -0.47
N HIS A 383 11.56 3.07 -1.14
CA HIS A 383 10.57 3.88 -0.44
C HIS A 383 9.65 3.08 0.49
N LEU A 384 9.29 1.85 0.12
CA LEU A 384 8.47 0.97 0.96
C LEU A 384 9.29 0.42 2.14
N ALA A 385 10.55 0.08 1.91
CA ALA A 385 11.49 -0.39 2.93
C ALA A 385 11.82 0.71 3.96
N ASP A 386 12.06 1.94 3.50
CA ASP A 386 12.25 3.10 4.38
C ASP A 386 11.02 3.33 5.26
N ALA A 387 9.82 3.27 4.68
CA ALA A 387 8.59 3.36 5.45
C ALA A 387 8.47 2.22 6.49
N ARG A 388 8.87 0.99 6.14
CA ARG A 388 8.85 -0.15 7.08
C ARG A 388 9.87 -0.03 8.21
N ARG A 389 11.00 0.60 7.94
CA ARG A 389 12.08 0.80 8.90
C ARG A 389 11.78 1.95 9.85
N ASP A 390 11.36 3.08 9.28
CA ASP A 390 11.34 4.35 9.99
C ASP A 390 9.95 4.71 10.53
N PHE A 391 8.87 4.22 9.90
CA PHE A 391 7.52 4.64 10.26
C PHE A 391 6.91 3.71 11.31
N SER A 392 7.33 3.95 12.55
CA SER A 392 6.79 3.32 13.75
C SER A 392 6.49 4.39 14.80
N PHE A 393 5.25 4.89 14.79
CA PHE A 393 4.81 6.04 15.59
C PHE A 393 3.27 6.12 15.66
N VAL A 394 2.77 7.01 16.49
CA VAL A 394 1.38 7.47 16.47
C VAL A 394 1.27 8.72 15.60
N TYR A 395 0.34 8.69 14.65
CA TYR A 395 -0.02 9.84 13.83
C TYR A 395 -1.37 10.41 14.27
N ALA A 396 -1.38 11.66 14.75
CA ALA A 396 -2.61 12.37 15.09
C ALA A 396 -3.12 13.16 13.89
N ALA A 397 -4.09 12.60 13.16
CA ALA A 397 -4.78 13.30 12.09
C ALA A 397 -5.85 14.22 12.69
N THR A 398 -5.71 15.52 12.46
CA THR A 398 -6.67 16.51 12.93
C THR A 398 -7.92 16.48 12.08
N GLY A 399 -9.08 16.30 12.72
CA GLY A 399 -10.38 16.34 12.07
C GLY A 399 -10.86 17.76 11.80
N TYR A 400 -11.50 18.02 10.65
CA TYR A 400 -12.14 19.32 10.38
C TYR A 400 -13.31 19.63 11.33
N ASP A 401 -13.90 18.59 11.91
CA ASP A 401 -15.10 18.57 12.75
C ASP A 401 -14.78 18.38 14.25
N ALA A 402 -13.54 18.66 14.65
CA ALA A 402 -13.03 18.38 16.00
C ALA A 402 -12.98 16.89 16.40
N CYS A 403 -13.27 15.96 15.49
CA CYS A 403 -13.11 14.51 15.67
C CYS A 403 -11.76 14.07 15.08
N SER A 404 -10.69 14.29 15.84
CA SER A 404 -9.34 13.89 15.45
C SER A 404 -9.10 12.40 15.70
N ILE A 405 -8.39 11.74 14.79
CA ILE A 405 -8.09 10.29 14.88
C ILE A 405 -6.60 10.11 15.12
N TRP A 406 -6.25 9.20 16.02
CA TRP A 406 -4.89 8.72 16.21
C TRP A 406 -4.73 7.37 15.51
N TYR A 407 -3.80 7.31 14.56
CA TYR A 407 -3.42 6.09 13.85
C TYR A 407 -2.13 5.53 14.46
N LEU A 408 -2.15 4.30 14.92
CA LEU A 408 -0.93 3.56 15.22
C LEU A 408 -0.33 3.07 13.90
N VAL A 409 0.80 3.66 13.53
CA VAL A 409 1.61 3.20 12.41
C VAL A 409 2.78 2.39 12.95
N ARG A 410 2.96 1.18 12.45
CA ARG A 410 4.12 0.33 12.76
C ARG A 410 4.61 -0.29 11.47
N SER A 411 5.91 -0.13 11.23
CA SER A 411 6.53 -0.53 9.96
C SER A 411 5.75 -0.06 8.73
N GLY A 412 5.28 1.19 8.75
CA GLY A 412 4.51 1.78 7.66
C GLY A 412 3.07 1.26 7.52
N GLU A 413 2.68 0.23 8.28
CA GLU A 413 1.31 -0.28 8.30
C GLU A 413 0.49 0.35 9.42
N ILE A 414 -0.80 0.58 9.14
CA ILE A 414 -1.74 1.01 10.15
C ILE A 414 -2.26 -0.23 10.85
N ILE A 415 -1.96 -0.35 12.14
CA ILE A 415 -2.30 -1.54 12.93
C ILE A 415 -3.55 -1.30 13.78
N ASP A 416 -3.71 -0.07 14.28
CA ASP A 416 -4.76 0.25 15.23
C ASP A 416 -5.16 1.72 15.10
N VAL A 417 -6.37 2.04 15.55
CA VAL A 417 -6.91 3.40 15.52
C VAL A 417 -7.57 3.73 16.84
N ALA A 418 -7.50 4.99 17.25
CA ALA A 418 -8.21 5.47 18.44
C ALA A 418 -8.69 6.90 18.25
N SER A 419 -9.79 7.25 18.90
CA SER A 419 -10.26 8.63 18.99
C SER A 419 -9.25 9.47 19.77
N ALA A 420 -8.89 10.65 19.25
CA ALA A 420 -8.06 11.58 19.99
C ALA A 420 -8.79 12.05 21.26
N PRO A 421 -8.14 12.02 22.44
CA PRO A 421 -8.80 12.39 23.68
C PRO A 421 -9.02 13.90 23.74
N LYS A 422 -10.25 14.33 24.02
CA LYS A 422 -10.63 15.75 24.16
C LYS A 422 -10.48 16.26 25.60
N ASP A 423 -10.71 15.37 26.57
CA ASP A 423 -10.69 15.67 27.99
C ASP A 423 -9.85 14.64 28.78
N ARG A 424 -9.75 14.86 30.10
CA ARG A 424 -8.95 14.02 31.00
C ARG A 424 -9.52 12.61 31.13
N ASP A 425 -10.83 12.44 31.03
CA ASP A 425 -11.49 11.15 31.26
C ASP A 425 -11.35 10.26 30.01
N GLN A 426 -11.55 10.82 28.82
CA GLN A 426 -11.20 10.19 27.55
C GLN A 426 -9.72 9.83 27.48
N TYR A 427 -8.83 10.69 27.97
CA TYR A 427 -7.40 10.35 28.05
C TYR A 427 -7.16 9.17 29.00
N GLN A 428 -7.85 9.09 30.14
CA GLN A 428 -7.76 7.96 31.06
C GLN A 428 -8.24 6.65 30.43
N LEU A 429 -9.35 6.67 29.70
CA LEU A 429 -9.88 5.54 28.95
C LEU A 429 -8.94 5.06 27.83
N LEU A 430 -8.14 5.97 27.25
CA LEU A 430 -7.18 5.65 26.22
C LEU A 430 -5.88 5.01 26.75
N ARG A 431 -5.59 5.11 28.05
CA ARG A 431 -4.31 4.61 28.63
C ARG A 431 -4.06 3.11 28.40
N PRO A 432 -5.04 2.20 28.55
CA PRO A 432 -4.84 0.79 28.23
C PRO A 432 -4.44 0.57 26.76
N THR A 433 -5.10 1.28 25.83
CA THR A 433 -4.77 1.25 24.40
C THR A 433 -3.36 1.76 24.14
N LEU A 434 -2.94 2.85 24.79
CA LEU A 434 -1.56 3.35 24.65
C LEU A 434 -0.51 2.38 25.20
N LYS A 435 -0.81 1.67 26.29
CA LYS A 435 0.07 0.60 26.81
C LYS A 435 0.17 -0.56 25.81
N LYS A 436 -0.95 -0.97 25.19
CA LYS A 436 -0.97 -1.96 24.11
C LYS A 436 -0.10 -1.48 22.93
N TRP A 437 -0.26 -0.23 22.51
CA TRP A 437 0.51 0.35 21.40
C TRP A 437 2.01 0.42 21.71
N GLN A 438 2.38 0.78 22.93
CA GLN A 438 3.75 0.77 23.40
C GLN A 438 4.37 -0.64 23.31
N SER A 439 3.65 -1.66 23.76
CA SER A 439 4.08 -3.05 23.65
C SER A 439 4.26 -3.48 22.18
N LEU A 440 3.32 -3.10 21.31
CA LEU A 440 3.40 -3.38 19.88
C LEU A 440 4.64 -2.75 19.24
N LEU A 441 4.92 -1.46 19.49
CA LEU A 441 6.10 -0.78 18.93
C LEU A 441 7.42 -1.30 19.51
N GLY A 442 7.42 -1.79 20.76
CA GLY A 442 8.60 -2.38 21.40
C GLY A 442 9.03 -3.73 20.81
N SER A 443 8.11 -4.48 20.19
CA SER A 443 8.40 -5.79 19.60
C SER A 443 9.11 -5.68 18.24
N ARG A 444 10.45 -5.59 18.23
CA ARG A 444 11.23 -5.32 17.01
C ARG A 444 11.29 -6.44 15.96
N HIS A 445 10.91 -7.68 16.31
CA HIS A 445 11.28 -8.86 15.53
C HIS A 445 10.15 -9.60 14.81
N GLN A 446 8.90 -9.13 14.88
CA GLN A 446 7.78 -9.82 14.25
C GLN A 446 7.18 -8.92 13.17
N ARG A 447 7.23 -9.36 11.90
CA ARG A 447 6.33 -8.83 10.86
C ARG A 447 4.91 -9.11 11.36
N VAL A 448 4.19 -8.06 11.76
CA VAL A 448 2.81 -8.22 12.22
C VAL A 448 1.99 -8.62 11.00
N ARG A 449 1.23 -9.71 11.14
CA ARG A 449 0.20 -10.03 10.16
C ARG A 449 -0.90 -9.00 10.37
N VAL A 450 -1.00 -8.01 9.47
CA VAL A 450 -2.04 -6.99 9.52
C VAL A 450 -3.27 -7.52 8.80
N ASP A 451 -4.44 -7.42 9.43
CA ASP A 451 -5.72 -7.91 8.88
C ASP A 451 -6.10 -7.21 7.57
N GLN A 452 -5.62 -5.98 7.38
CA GLN A 452 -5.64 -5.24 6.12
C GLN A 452 -4.22 -4.82 5.76
N PRO A 453 -3.40 -5.70 5.17
CA PRO A 453 -2.13 -5.27 4.66
C PRO A 453 -2.38 -4.20 3.58
N HIS A 454 -1.33 -3.48 3.17
CA HIS A 454 -1.34 -2.54 2.03
C HIS A 454 -1.66 -1.07 2.34
N SER A 455 -1.65 -0.63 3.60
CA SER A 455 -1.58 0.81 3.89
C SER A 455 -0.18 1.40 3.69
N VAL A 456 0.88 0.58 3.64
CA VAL A 456 2.29 1.04 3.49
C VAL A 456 2.44 2.03 2.35
N ALA A 457 1.89 1.73 1.17
CA ALA A 457 2.01 2.62 0.02
C ALA A 457 1.32 3.98 0.25
N VAL A 458 0.17 3.99 0.94
CA VAL A 458 -0.55 5.22 1.30
C VAL A 458 0.24 6.00 2.33
N VAL A 459 0.70 5.36 3.41
CA VAL A 459 1.50 5.96 4.48
C VAL A 459 2.82 6.53 3.93
N ALA A 460 3.55 5.73 3.15
CA ALA A 460 4.80 6.12 2.49
C ALA A 460 4.58 7.34 1.58
N SER A 461 3.56 7.30 0.73
CA SER A 461 3.27 8.43 -0.15
C SER A 461 2.78 9.66 0.62
N TRP A 462 2.01 9.49 1.71
CA TRP A 462 1.46 10.56 2.50
C TRP A 462 2.58 11.37 3.17
N PHE A 463 3.44 10.72 3.94
CA PHE A 463 4.51 11.40 4.69
C PHE A 463 5.64 11.93 3.80
N ARG A 464 5.83 11.35 2.60
CA ARG A 464 6.71 11.93 1.59
C ARG A 464 6.17 13.27 1.06
N LYS A 465 4.86 13.37 0.81
CA LYS A 465 4.22 14.60 0.32
C LYS A 465 4.00 15.62 1.45
N HIS A 466 3.81 15.15 2.68
CA HIS A 466 3.50 15.98 3.85
C HIS A 466 4.59 15.83 4.93
N ARG A 467 5.82 16.26 4.61
CA ARG A 467 6.97 16.16 5.55
C ARG A 467 6.73 16.89 6.87
N GLY A 468 5.91 17.94 6.87
CA GLY A 468 5.50 18.65 8.09
C GLY A 468 4.65 17.79 9.04
N GLU A 469 3.78 16.93 8.51
CA GLU A 469 2.96 16.00 9.30
C GLU A 469 3.83 14.95 10.01
N LEU A 470 4.90 14.50 9.36
CA LEU A 470 5.84 13.53 9.94
C LEU A 470 6.50 14.09 11.22
N LYS A 471 6.82 15.39 11.25
CA LYS A 471 7.39 16.05 12.44
C LYS A 471 6.40 16.15 13.62
N GLN A 472 5.12 15.95 13.36
CA GLN A 472 4.06 16.01 14.37
C GLN A 472 3.71 14.65 14.97
N THR A 473 4.32 13.57 14.47
CA THR A 473 4.17 12.22 15.00
C THR A 473 4.84 12.09 16.37
N PHE A 474 4.41 11.09 17.14
CA PHE A 474 4.94 10.88 18.49
C PHE A 474 4.91 9.40 18.88
N GLN A 475 5.72 9.05 19.88
CA GLN A 475 5.68 7.72 20.48
C GLN A 475 4.57 7.64 21.55
N PRO A 476 3.97 6.46 21.81
CA PRO A 476 2.91 6.28 22.81
C PRO A 476 3.25 6.86 24.20
N GLU A 477 4.52 6.80 24.63
CA GLU A 477 4.99 7.39 25.89
C GLU A 477 4.90 8.92 25.90
N GLY A 478 5.01 9.55 24.73
CA GLY A 478 4.87 10.98 24.52
C GLY A 478 3.43 11.47 24.41
N ALA A 479 2.44 10.57 24.40
CA ALA A 479 1.03 10.90 24.20
C ALA A 479 0.50 11.91 25.23
N GLY A 480 0.94 11.81 26.50
CA GLY A 480 0.54 12.75 27.55
C GLY A 480 1.00 14.19 27.28
N ARG A 481 2.25 14.38 26.85
CA ARG A 481 2.77 15.70 26.47
C ARG A 481 2.02 16.28 25.27
N ARG A 482 1.64 15.43 24.31
CA ARG A 482 0.89 15.85 23.13
C ARG A 482 -0.55 16.25 23.49
N TYR A 483 -1.22 15.46 24.33
CA TYR A 483 -2.53 15.79 24.89
C TYR A 483 -2.51 17.15 25.59
N HIS A 484 -1.57 17.38 26.52
CA HIS A 484 -1.47 18.65 27.24
C HIS A 484 -1.19 19.85 26.31
N ARG A 485 -0.34 19.68 25.29
CA ARG A 485 -0.08 20.75 24.31
C ARG A 485 -1.31 21.11 23.48
N LEU A 486 -2.10 20.11 23.09
CA LEU A 486 -3.35 20.31 22.33
C LEU A 486 -4.48 20.89 23.20
N SER A 487 -4.53 20.54 24.49
CA SER A 487 -5.51 21.11 25.43
C SER A 487 -5.22 22.57 25.76
N HIS A 488 -3.94 22.97 25.89
CA HIS A 488 -3.56 24.36 26.15
C HIS A 488 -3.80 25.29 24.95
N HIS A 489 -3.48 24.86 23.73
CA HIS A 489 -3.79 25.66 22.52
C HIS A 489 -5.30 25.88 22.29
N ARG A 490 -6.16 24.99 22.81
CA ARG A 490 -7.62 25.19 22.77
C ARG A 490 -8.12 26.17 23.83
N ALA A 491 -7.45 26.26 24.97
CA ALA A 491 -7.79 27.19 26.04
C ALA A 491 -7.39 28.64 25.69
N ASP A 492 -6.34 28.83 24.89
CA ASP A 492 -5.88 30.16 24.45
C ASP A 492 -6.61 30.69 23.20
N ALA A 493 -7.43 29.86 22.54
CA ALA A 493 -8.17 30.19 21.31
C ALA A 493 -9.68 30.38 21.52
N LEU A 494 -10.15 30.21 22.77
CA LEU A 494 -11.49 30.55 23.27
C LEU A 494 -11.36 31.84 24.09
#